data_AF-G7P9V2-F1
#
_entry.id   AF-G7P9V2-F1
#
_cell.length_a   1.000
_cell.length_b   1.000
_cell.length_c   1.000
_cell.angle_alpha   90.00
_cell.angle_beta   90.00
_cell.angle_gamma   90.00
#
_symmetry.space_group_name_H-M   'P 1'
#
loop_
_entity.id
_entity.type
_entity.pdbx_description
1 polymer ?
#
loop_
_entity_poly.entity_id
_entity_poly.type
_entity_poly.pdbx_seq_one_letter_code
_entity_poly.pdbx_strand_id
1 'polypeptide(L)'
;VQPDGPGVQNTDFLLYVRVAHTSKCHQEPSVIAYAACCQLDSEDRPLAGTIVYCAQHLTSPSLSHSLSLAKHLGVPGASLGVPLEEEEGLLSSHWEARLLQGSLMTATFDGAQRTRLDPITLAAFEDSGWYQVNHSAAEELLWGQGSGPEFGLVTTCGTGSSDFFCTGSGLGCHYLHLDKGSCSSDPMLEGCRMYKPLANG
;
A
#
# COMPACT_ATOMS: atom_id res chain seq x y z
N VAL A 1 9.09 33.59 -19.89
CA VAL A 1 8.27 33.15 -18.76
C VAL A 1 6.86 33.61 -19.04
N GLN A 2 5.92 32.67 -19.18
CA GLN A 2 4.51 33.02 -19.39
C GLN A 2 3.96 33.46 -18.03
N PRO A 3 3.19 34.56 -17.95
CA PRO A 3 2.64 35.01 -16.67
C PRO A 3 1.69 33.96 -16.12
N ASP A 4 1.59 33.89 -14.80
CA ASP A 4 0.67 32.98 -14.12
C ASP A 4 -0.75 33.22 -14.62
N GLY A 5 -1.43 32.13 -14.96
CA GLY A 5 -2.82 32.16 -15.39
C GLY A 5 -3.75 32.50 -14.23
N PRO A 6 -5.05 32.74 -14.51
CA PRO A 6 -6.04 33.08 -13.49
C PRO A 6 -6.31 31.96 -12.45
N GLY A 7 -5.69 30.79 -12.60
CA GLY A 7 -5.94 29.61 -11.76
C GLY A 7 -7.31 28.98 -12.01
N VAL A 8 -7.67 28.01 -11.16
CA VAL A 8 -8.99 27.36 -11.16
C VAL A 8 -9.68 27.69 -9.84
N GLN A 9 -10.87 28.29 -9.91
CA GLN A 9 -11.59 28.70 -8.71
C GLN A 9 -12.18 27.50 -7.95
N ASN A 10 -12.33 27.63 -6.63
CA ASN A 10 -12.91 26.60 -5.74
C ASN A 10 -12.30 25.20 -5.95
N THR A 11 -10.98 25.13 -6.11
CA THR A 11 -10.26 23.89 -6.40
C THR A 11 -9.07 23.74 -5.46
N ASP A 12 -9.05 22.67 -4.68
CA ASP A 12 -7.99 22.40 -3.70
C ASP A 12 -6.84 21.57 -4.27
N PHE A 13 -7.10 20.80 -5.34
CA PHE A 13 -6.16 19.93 -6.01
C PHE A 13 -6.54 19.69 -7.48
N LEU A 14 -5.57 19.71 -8.39
CA LEU A 14 -5.74 19.35 -9.80
C LEU A 14 -5.08 18.00 -10.09
N LEU A 15 -5.87 17.01 -10.53
CA LEU A 15 -5.37 15.72 -10.97
C LEU A 15 -5.43 15.59 -12.50
N TYR A 16 -4.27 15.61 -13.14
CA TYR A 16 -4.15 15.32 -14.56
C TYR A 16 -4.10 13.81 -14.79
N VAL A 17 -5.25 13.24 -15.17
CA VAL A 17 -5.39 11.82 -15.48
C VAL A 17 -5.09 11.59 -16.95
N ARG A 18 -4.17 10.66 -17.24
CA ARG A 18 -3.88 10.21 -18.61
C ARG A 18 -3.93 8.69 -18.67
N VAL A 19 -4.52 8.16 -19.74
CA VAL A 19 -4.35 6.75 -20.11
C VAL A 19 -3.37 6.72 -21.28
N ALA A 20 -2.22 6.07 -21.10
CA ALA A 20 -1.19 6.08 -22.12
C ALA A 20 -0.30 4.84 -22.10
N HIS A 21 0.20 4.48 -23.27
CA HIS A 21 1.35 3.59 -23.43
C HIS A 21 2.62 4.43 -23.26
N THR A 22 3.28 4.30 -22.11
CA THR A 22 4.53 5.02 -21.82
C THR A 22 5.68 4.04 -21.71
N SER A 23 6.93 4.53 -21.82
CA SER A 23 8.12 3.69 -21.65
C SER A 23 8.10 2.98 -20.30
N LYS A 24 7.63 3.64 -19.23
CA LYS A 24 7.46 3.04 -17.91
C LYS A 24 6.46 1.87 -17.92
N CYS A 25 5.30 2.05 -18.55
CA CYS A 25 4.33 0.95 -18.75
C CYS A 25 4.88 -0.22 -19.59
N HIS A 26 5.85 0.03 -20.47
CA HIS A 26 6.45 -1.02 -21.33
C HIS A 26 7.64 -1.73 -20.68
N GLN A 27 8.46 -0.99 -19.93
CA GLN A 27 9.68 -1.51 -19.30
C GLN A 27 9.37 -2.24 -17.99
N GLU A 28 8.29 -1.87 -17.31
CA GLU A 28 7.86 -2.45 -16.05
C GLU A 28 6.45 -3.04 -16.23
N PRO A 29 6.32 -4.31 -16.66
CA PRO A 29 5.03 -4.93 -16.98
C PRO A 29 4.07 -5.02 -15.79
N SER A 30 4.58 -4.93 -14.56
CA SER A 30 3.83 -4.91 -13.31
C SER A 30 3.22 -3.54 -12.97
N VAL A 31 3.66 -2.46 -13.64
CA VAL A 31 3.15 -1.11 -13.39
C VAL A 31 1.78 -0.97 -14.06
N ILE A 32 0.74 -0.89 -13.24
CA ILE A 32 -0.64 -0.65 -13.68
C ILE A 32 -0.93 0.84 -13.91
N ALA A 33 -0.26 1.68 -13.14
CA ALA A 33 -0.35 3.13 -13.16
C ALA A 33 0.82 3.71 -12.37
N TYR A 34 1.15 4.96 -12.62
CA TYR A 34 2.08 5.71 -11.78
C TYR A 34 1.61 7.15 -11.66
N ALA A 35 1.91 7.77 -10.51
CA ALA A 35 1.55 9.14 -10.22
C ALA A 35 2.76 9.93 -9.75
N ALA A 36 2.69 11.25 -9.90
CA ALA A 36 3.69 12.17 -9.38
C ALA A 36 3.02 13.48 -8.95
N CYS A 37 3.55 14.08 -7.89
CA CYS A 37 3.24 15.46 -7.55
C CYS A 37 3.92 16.39 -8.56
N CYS A 38 3.18 17.37 -9.08
CA CYS A 38 3.68 18.35 -10.04
C CYS A 38 3.90 19.72 -9.40
N GLN A 39 3.11 20.08 -8.39
CA GLN A 39 3.16 21.38 -7.75
C GLN A 39 2.70 21.29 -6.29
N LEU A 40 3.42 22.00 -5.42
CA LEU A 40 3.09 22.19 -4.01
C LEU A 40 2.70 23.65 -3.75
N ASP A 41 1.98 23.92 -2.67
CA ASP A 41 1.83 25.27 -2.11
C ASP A 41 2.99 25.62 -1.16
N SER A 42 2.88 26.76 -0.49
CA SER A 42 3.87 27.24 0.48
C SER A 42 3.91 26.42 1.79
N GLU A 43 2.94 25.54 2.01
CA GLU A 43 2.84 24.65 3.18
C GLU A 43 3.17 23.19 2.77
N ASP A 44 3.86 23.02 1.63
CA ASP A 44 4.23 21.74 1.04
C ASP A 44 3.05 20.81 0.72
N ARG A 45 1.82 21.35 0.67
CA ARG A 45 0.63 20.58 0.31
C ARG A 45 0.55 20.44 -1.22
N PRO A 46 0.31 19.24 -1.76
CA PRO A 46 0.09 19.05 -3.19
C PRO A 46 -1.08 19.88 -3.73
N LEU A 47 -0.82 20.69 -4.74
CA LEU A 47 -1.81 21.49 -5.50
C LEU A 47 -2.13 20.88 -6.85
N ALA A 48 -1.16 20.22 -7.48
CA ALA A 48 -1.38 19.53 -8.74
C ALA A 48 -0.56 18.25 -8.81
N GLY A 49 -1.15 17.20 -9.36
CA GLY A 49 -0.48 15.93 -9.63
C GLY A 49 -0.91 15.35 -10.96
N THR A 50 -0.13 14.40 -11.47
CA THR A 50 -0.52 13.59 -12.62
C THR A 50 -0.60 12.13 -12.22
N ILE A 51 -1.56 11.42 -12.79
CA ILE A 51 -1.60 9.96 -12.76
C ILE A 51 -1.71 9.46 -14.19
N VAL A 52 -0.84 8.52 -14.54
CA VAL A 52 -0.82 7.85 -15.82
C VAL A 52 -1.22 6.40 -15.61
N TYR A 53 -2.37 6.00 -16.15
CA TYR A 53 -2.81 4.61 -16.18
C TYR A 53 -2.27 3.92 -17.42
N CYS A 54 -1.66 2.74 -17.23
CA CYS A 54 -1.32 1.86 -18.32
C CYS A 54 -2.64 1.21 -18.80
N ALA A 55 -2.97 1.42 -20.08
CA ALA A 55 -4.31 1.19 -20.65
C ALA A 55 -4.88 -0.24 -20.48
N GLN A 56 -4.06 -1.19 -20.06
CA GLN A 56 -4.36 -2.62 -20.02
C GLN A 56 -4.97 -3.13 -18.69
N HIS A 57 -5.21 -2.28 -17.66
CA HIS A 57 -5.51 -2.74 -16.28
C HIS A 57 -6.71 -2.12 -15.52
N LEU A 58 -7.72 -1.53 -16.16
CA LEU A 58 -8.76 -0.74 -15.46
C LEU A 58 -10.06 -1.52 -15.09
N THR A 59 -10.31 -1.82 -13.80
CA THR A 59 -11.63 -2.15 -13.20
C THR A 59 -11.74 -1.74 -11.70
N SER A 60 -12.96 -1.45 -11.20
CA SER A 60 -13.33 -0.50 -10.10
C SER A 60 -13.92 -1.18 -8.79
N PRO A 61 -14.50 -0.49 -7.76
CA PRO A 61 -13.93 -0.30 -6.38
C PRO A 61 -14.88 -0.61 -5.17
N SER A 62 -14.44 -0.48 -3.88
CA SER A 62 -15.05 0.35 -2.78
C SER A 62 -14.77 -0.04 -1.28
N LEU A 63 -14.30 0.96 -0.46
CA LEU A 63 -14.55 1.41 0.98
C LEU A 63 -14.92 0.40 2.13
N SER A 64 -14.54 0.49 3.45
CA SER A 64 -14.71 1.57 4.48
C SER A 64 -14.27 1.18 5.96
N HIS A 65 -13.78 2.12 6.84
CA HIS A 65 -13.39 2.16 8.34
C HIS A 65 -11.96 1.95 9.05
N SER A 66 -11.55 2.90 9.95
CA SER A 66 -10.24 3.25 10.64
C SER A 66 -9.66 2.48 11.88
N LEU A 67 -8.33 2.59 12.12
CA LEU A 67 -7.41 1.98 13.11
C LEU A 67 -5.91 2.45 12.98
N SER A 68 -5.10 2.35 14.05
CA SER A 68 -3.63 2.57 14.06
C SER A 68 -2.84 1.25 14.05
N LEU A 69 -1.55 1.21 13.65
CA LEU A 69 -0.76 -0.05 13.60
C LEU A 69 -0.69 -0.78 14.95
N ALA A 70 -0.47 -0.07 16.06
CA ALA A 70 -0.48 -0.68 17.38
C ALA A 70 -1.86 -1.26 17.74
N LYS A 71 -2.94 -0.56 17.38
CA LYS A 71 -4.31 -1.07 17.56
C LYS A 71 -4.59 -2.26 16.62
N HIS A 72 -4.02 -2.23 15.42
CA HIS A 72 -4.12 -3.28 14.41
C HIS A 72 -3.46 -4.57 14.87
N LEU A 73 -2.23 -4.48 15.39
CA LEU A 73 -1.52 -5.61 15.98
C LEU A 73 -2.04 -6.02 17.37
N GLY A 74 -2.96 -5.25 17.98
CA GLY A 74 -3.50 -5.54 19.30
C GLY A 74 -2.56 -5.23 20.47
N VAL A 75 -1.67 -4.26 20.32
CA VAL A 75 -0.67 -3.85 21.32
C VAL A 75 -1.16 -2.60 22.07
N PRO A 76 -1.71 -2.73 23.30
CA PRO A 76 -2.19 -1.59 24.06
C PRO A 76 -1.05 -0.70 24.57
N GLY A 77 -1.19 0.62 24.42
CA GLY A 77 -0.33 1.61 25.08
C GLY A 77 0.98 1.97 24.37
N ALA A 78 1.23 1.46 23.16
CA ALA A 78 2.38 1.83 22.36
C ALA A 78 1.97 2.75 21.20
N SER A 79 2.64 3.92 21.07
CA SER A 79 2.67 4.66 19.80
C SER A 79 3.82 4.09 18.98
N LEU A 80 3.53 3.09 18.16
CA LEU A 80 4.47 2.58 17.17
C LEU A 80 4.21 3.34 15.87
N GLY A 81 5.23 4.03 15.39
CA GLY A 81 5.27 4.48 14.00
C GLY A 81 5.23 3.27 13.07
N VAL A 82 4.89 3.54 11.81
CA VAL A 82 4.78 2.51 10.78
C VAL A 82 6.09 2.48 10.01
N PRO A 83 6.78 1.33 9.93
CA PRO A 83 8.00 1.24 9.15
C PRO A 83 7.74 1.47 7.66
N LEU A 84 8.64 2.21 7.03
CA LEU A 84 8.69 2.35 5.57
C LEU A 84 9.55 1.22 5.00
N GLU A 85 9.22 0.81 3.79
CA GLU A 85 10.02 -0.13 3.02
C GLU A 85 11.42 0.45 2.79
N GLU A 86 12.45 -0.40 2.87
CA GLU A 86 13.82 -0.02 2.57
C GLU A 86 14.28 -0.77 1.31
N GLU A 87 14.54 -0.03 0.24
CA GLU A 87 15.03 -0.61 -1.02
C GLU A 87 16.51 -0.24 -1.18
N GLU A 88 17.39 -1.24 -1.06
CA GLU A 88 18.85 -1.08 -1.23
C GLU A 88 19.50 0.02 -0.34
N GLY A 89 18.95 0.27 0.84
CA GLY A 89 19.44 1.30 1.77
C GLY A 89 18.88 2.70 1.53
N LEU A 90 17.91 2.84 0.62
CA LEU A 90 17.13 4.06 0.41
C LEU A 90 15.74 3.89 1.03
N LEU A 91 15.32 4.90 1.80
CA LEU A 91 13.97 4.96 2.35
C LEU A 91 12.97 5.08 1.20
N SER A 92 12.03 4.15 1.14
CA SER A 92 10.92 4.15 0.20
C SER A 92 9.79 5.07 0.68
N SER A 93 8.90 5.43 -0.24
CA SER A 93 7.61 6.07 0.06
C SER A 93 6.49 5.07 0.38
N HIS A 94 6.82 3.77 0.39
CA HIS A 94 5.89 2.68 0.61
C HIS A 94 5.99 2.11 2.00
N TRP A 95 4.92 1.48 2.47
CA TRP A 95 4.92 0.74 3.73
C TRP A 95 5.73 -0.56 3.62
N GLU A 96 6.39 -0.91 4.72
CA GLU A 96 7.06 -2.21 4.90
C GLU A 96 6.09 -3.37 4.62
N ALA A 97 6.37 -4.11 3.55
CA ALA A 97 5.47 -5.11 2.99
C ALA A 97 5.18 -6.25 3.97
N ARG A 98 6.15 -6.62 4.82
CA ARG A 98 5.94 -7.68 5.83
C ARG A 98 4.87 -7.33 6.85
N LEU A 99 4.70 -6.05 7.17
CA LEU A 99 3.76 -5.58 8.18
C LEU A 99 2.40 -5.20 7.61
N LEU A 100 2.34 -4.71 6.37
CA LEU A 100 1.15 -4.09 5.81
C LEU A 100 0.66 -4.69 4.49
N GLN A 101 0.89 -5.99 4.28
CA GLN A 101 0.44 -6.68 3.07
C GLN A 101 -1.06 -6.46 2.78
N GLY A 102 -1.34 -6.06 1.53
CA GLY A 102 -2.68 -5.69 1.08
C GLY A 102 -3.05 -4.23 1.31
N SER A 103 -2.23 -3.43 1.97
CA SER A 103 -2.39 -1.97 2.03
C SER A 103 -2.16 -1.33 0.67
N LEU A 104 -2.95 -0.28 0.37
CA LEU A 104 -2.83 0.55 -0.83
C LEU A 104 -1.44 1.13 -1.04
N MET A 105 -0.70 1.39 0.04
CA MET A 105 0.59 2.07 0.01
C MET A 105 1.79 1.11 0.13
N THR A 106 1.58 -0.21 0.04
CA THR A 106 2.70 -1.16 -0.13
C THR A 106 3.35 -1.03 -1.51
N ALA A 107 4.62 -1.41 -1.60
CA ALA A 107 5.40 -1.31 -2.84
C ALA A 107 4.94 -2.33 -3.91
N THR A 108 4.26 -3.39 -3.50
CA THR A 108 3.80 -4.48 -4.35
C THR A 108 2.29 -4.42 -4.55
N PHE A 109 1.86 -4.47 -5.82
CA PHE A 109 0.45 -4.54 -6.16
C PHE A 109 0.04 -5.97 -6.53
N ASP A 110 -0.74 -6.61 -5.65
CA ASP A 110 -1.26 -7.97 -5.84
C ASP A 110 -2.73 -7.99 -6.32
N GLY A 111 -3.17 -6.93 -7.00
CA GLY A 111 -4.49 -6.83 -7.62
C GLY A 111 -5.52 -6.04 -6.77
N ALA A 112 -6.42 -5.33 -7.46
CA ALA A 112 -7.37 -4.41 -6.83
C ALA A 112 -8.30 -5.10 -5.81
N GLN A 113 -8.59 -6.39 -6.00
CA GLN A 113 -9.43 -7.17 -5.07
C GLN A 113 -8.71 -7.53 -3.76
N ARG A 114 -7.38 -7.40 -3.69
CA ARG A 114 -6.55 -7.69 -2.50
C ARG A 114 -5.93 -6.43 -1.89
N THR A 115 -5.94 -5.33 -2.64
CA THR A 115 -5.57 -4.00 -2.16
C THR A 115 -6.71 -3.37 -1.36
N ARG A 116 -6.37 -2.74 -0.25
CA ARG A 116 -7.28 -2.10 0.70
C ARG A 116 -6.80 -0.69 0.95
N LEU A 117 -7.68 0.31 0.86
CA LEU A 117 -7.45 1.62 1.46
C LEU A 117 -7.51 1.42 2.97
N ASP A 118 -6.41 0.99 3.56
CA ASP A 118 -6.38 0.56 4.94
C ASP A 118 -6.35 1.76 5.92
N PRO A 119 -6.65 1.51 7.19
CA PRO A 119 -6.65 2.55 8.18
C PRO A 119 -5.35 3.29 8.45
N ILE A 120 -4.23 2.60 8.27
CA ILE A 120 -2.90 3.11 8.61
C ILE A 120 -2.49 4.12 7.55
N THR A 121 -2.80 3.84 6.28
CA THR A 121 -2.70 4.82 5.18
C THR A 121 -3.56 6.06 5.43
N LEU A 122 -4.81 5.88 5.88
CA LEU A 122 -5.69 7.01 6.20
C LEU A 122 -5.17 7.85 7.38
N ALA A 123 -4.61 7.22 8.41
CA ALA A 123 -3.97 7.94 9.52
C ALA A 123 -2.77 8.75 9.05
N ALA A 124 -1.93 8.21 8.15
CA ALA A 124 -0.82 8.96 7.57
C ALA A 124 -1.28 10.20 6.79
N PHE A 125 -2.44 10.15 6.10
CA PHE A 125 -3.03 11.32 5.45
C PHE A 125 -3.55 12.37 6.44
N GLU A 126 -4.03 11.98 7.62
CA GLU A 126 -4.43 12.93 8.66
C GLU A 126 -3.22 13.55 9.33
N ASP A 127 -2.20 12.74 9.65
CA ASP A 127 -0.95 13.17 10.29
C ASP A 127 -0.12 14.11 9.41
N SER A 128 -0.34 14.09 8.08
CA SER A 128 0.28 15.07 7.17
C SER A 128 -0.21 16.50 7.42
N GLY A 129 -1.35 16.67 8.10
CA GLY A 129 -1.99 17.96 8.34
C GLY A 129 -2.70 18.56 7.13
N TRP A 130 -2.69 17.87 5.98
CA TRP A 130 -3.27 18.37 4.74
C TRP A 130 -4.75 18.03 4.58
N TYR A 131 -5.21 16.95 5.23
CA TYR A 131 -6.53 16.39 5.02
C TYR A 131 -7.27 16.22 6.35
N GLN A 132 -8.55 16.56 6.36
CA GLN A 132 -9.48 16.03 7.35
C GLN A 132 -9.97 14.68 6.83
N VAL A 133 -9.46 13.60 7.40
CA VAL A 133 -9.69 12.27 6.87
C VAL A 133 -11.01 11.72 7.38
N ASN A 134 -11.86 11.28 6.44
CA ASN A 134 -13.00 10.45 6.80
C ASN A 134 -12.50 9.03 7.08
N HIS A 135 -12.12 8.81 8.33
CA HIS A 135 -11.75 7.51 8.88
C HIS A 135 -12.80 6.43 8.68
N SER A 136 -14.06 6.81 8.42
CA SER A 136 -15.08 5.85 8.05
C SER A 136 -14.85 5.21 6.69
N ALA A 137 -13.88 5.64 5.88
CA ALA A 137 -13.63 5.14 4.53
C ALA A 137 -12.52 4.07 4.39
N ALA A 138 -11.85 3.67 5.47
CA ALA A 138 -10.78 2.65 5.44
C ALA A 138 -11.20 1.17 5.38
N GLU A 139 -10.95 0.43 4.31
CA GLU A 139 -11.27 -1.00 4.28
C GLU A 139 -10.50 -1.84 5.33
N GLU A 140 -11.11 -2.95 5.78
CA GLU A 140 -10.48 -3.84 6.76
C GLU A 140 -9.17 -4.44 6.22
N LEU A 141 -8.09 -4.26 6.99
CA LEU A 141 -6.82 -4.93 6.80
C LEU A 141 -6.78 -6.16 7.71
N LEU A 142 -6.84 -7.37 7.15
CA LEU A 142 -6.79 -8.61 7.94
C LEU A 142 -5.36 -9.01 8.31
N TRP A 143 -4.39 -8.67 7.47
CA TRP A 143 -3.00 -9.10 7.61
C TRP A 143 -2.39 -8.64 8.94
N GLY A 144 -1.95 -9.58 9.79
CA GLY A 144 -1.32 -9.26 11.08
C GLY A 144 -2.27 -8.78 12.18
N GLN A 145 -3.58 -8.75 11.93
CA GLN A 145 -4.56 -8.27 12.90
C GLN A 145 -4.47 -9.07 14.21
N GLY A 146 -4.26 -8.38 15.33
CA GLY A 146 -4.12 -8.99 16.67
C GLY A 146 -2.90 -9.90 16.86
N SER A 147 -1.93 -9.89 15.95
CA SER A 147 -0.77 -10.80 15.99
C SER A 147 0.31 -10.39 17.00
N GLY A 148 0.18 -9.24 17.66
CA GLY A 148 1.11 -8.76 18.67
C GLY A 148 2.33 -8.03 18.10
N PRO A 149 3.23 -7.57 18.99
CA PRO A 149 4.32 -6.65 18.64
C PRO A 149 5.45 -7.31 17.84
N GLU A 150 5.58 -8.63 17.94
CA GLU A 150 6.63 -9.39 17.26
C GLU A 150 6.23 -9.80 15.83
N PHE A 151 5.04 -9.41 15.37
CA PHE A 151 4.56 -9.73 14.04
C PHE A 151 5.45 -9.07 12.96
N GLY A 152 5.75 -9.81 11.90
CA GLY A 152 6.50 -9.29 10.74
C GLY A 152 8.00 -9.12 10.93
N LEU A 153 8.57 -9.31 12.13
CA LEU A 153 10.01 -9.27 12.32
C LEU A 153 10.71 -10.42 11.58
N VAL A 154 11.88 -10.16 11.01
CA VAL A 154 12.69 -11.18 10.30
C VAL A 154 12.99 -12.38 11.22
N THR A 155 13.17 -12.11 12.51
CA THR A 155 13.47 -13.11 13.53
C THR A 155 12.30 -14.04 13.84
N THR A 156 11.05 -13.61 13.60
CA THR A 156 9.84 -14.33 14.03
C THR A 156 9.01 -14.86 12.87
N CYS A 157 9.05 -14.22 11.70
CA CYS A 157 8.21 -14.60 10.56
C CYS A 157 8.45 -16.03 10.05
N GLY A 158 9.64 -16.60 10.27
CA GLY A 158 9.98 -17.98 9.90
C GLY A 158 9.68 -19.04 10.95
N THR A 159 9.16 -18.66 12.13
CA THR A 159 9.02 -19.57 13.29
C THR A 159 7.73 -20.37 13.31
N GLY A 160 6.78 -20.07 12.41
CA GLY A 160 5.45 -20.67 12.42
C GLY A 160 4.56 -20.17 13.57
N SER A 161 4.90 -19.03 14.17
CA SER A 161 4.13 -18.37 15.24
C SER A 161 2.90 -17.61 14.76
N SER A 162 2.72 -17.46 13.45
CA SER A 162 1.66 -16.68 12.82
C SER A 162 1.04 -17.45 11.66
N ASP A 163 -0.28 -17.36 11.52
CA ASP A 163 -1.02 -17.95 10.40
C ASP A 163 -0.85 -17.18 9.08
N PHE A 164 -0.29 -15.97 9.14
CA PHE A 164 -0.07 -15.11 7.97
C PHE A 164 1.19 -15.50 7.19
N PHE A 165 2.23 -15.96 7.90
CA PHE A 165 3.47 -16.41 7.30
C PHE A 165 3.47 -17.93 7.13
N CYS A 166 4.09 -18.40 6.06
CA CYS A 166 4.19 -19.82 5.76
C CYS A 166 5.64 -20.29 5.88
N THR A 167 5.81 -21.57 6.23
CA THR A 167 7.13 -22.22 6.26
C THR A 167 7.20 -23.32 5.18
N GLY A 168 8.38 -23.50 4.58
CA GLY A 168 8.58 -24.48 3.51
C GLY A 168 8.20 -23.97 2.11
N SER A 169 7.78 -24.88 1.24
CA SER A 169 7.52 -24.61 -0.20
C SER A 169 6.23 -25.30 -0.69
N GLY A 170 5.21 -25.35 0.17
CA GLY A 170 3.94 -26.02 -0.11
C GLY A 170 2.91 -25.14 -0.82
N LEU A 171 1.84 -25.79 -1.29
CA LEU A 171 0.62 -25.12 -1.70
C LEU A 171 -0.26 -24.86 -0.48
N GLY A 172 -0.97 -23.74 -0.48
CA GLY A 172 -1.91 -23.36 0.57
C GLY A 172 -2.96 -22.39 0.04
N CYS A 173 -3.67 -21.75 0.95
CA CYS A 173 -4.60 -20.67 0.61
C CYS A 173 -3.91 -19.33 0.87
N HIS A 174 -4.20 -18.35 0.01
CA HIS A 174 -3.91 -16.96 0.34
C HIS A 174 -4.64 -16.58 1.64
N TYR A 175 -4.11 -15.64 2.44
CA TYR A 175 -4.69 -15.27 3.75
C TYR A 175 -6.13 -14.72 3.66
N LEU A 176 -6.49 -14.14 2.51
CA LEU A 176 -7.87 -13.72 2.23
C LEU A 176 -8.80 -14.86 1.79
N HIS A 177 -8.28 -16.08 1.63
CA HIS A 177 -8.99 -17.26 1.12
C HIS A 177 -9.62 -17.09 -0.27
N LEU A 178 -9.19 -16.08 -1.03
CA LEU A 178 -9.70 -15.82 -2.39
C LEU A 178 -9.06 -16.73 -3.43
N ASP A 179 -7.84 -17.20 -3.18
CA ASP A 179 -7.04 -17.90 -4.19
C ASP A 179 -6.24 -19.05 -3.58
N LYS A 180 -5.92 -20.01 -4.44
CA LYS A 180 -4.85 -20.96 -4.17
C LYS A 180 -3.50 -20.24 -4.27
N GLY A 181 -2.66 -20.43 -3.26
CA GLY A 181 -1.34 -19.82 -3.19
C GLY A 181 -0.20 -20.82 -3.10
N SER A 182 1.01 -20.33 -3.39
CA SER A 182 2.28 -21.03 -3.17
C SER A 182 3.10 -20.29 -2.14
N CYS A 183 3.63 -21.02 -1.15
CA CYS A 183 4.50 -20.45 -0.15
C CYS A 183 5.81 -19.97 -0.80
N SER A 184 6.01 -18.65 -0.84
CA SER A 184 7.15 -18.02 -1.51
C SER A 184 7.54 -16.71 -0.84
N SER A 185 8.74 -16.24 -1.16
CA SER A 185 9.29 -14.96 -0.70
C SER A 185 9.52 -14.05 -1.92
N ASP A 186 9.74 -12.77 -1.66
CA ASP A 186 10.19 -11.78 -2.62
C ASP A 186 11.16 -10.81 -1.93
N PRO A 187 11.83 -9.90 -2.68
CA PRO A 187 12.81 -8.99 -2.11
C PRO A 187 12.29 -8.11 -0.96
N MET A 188 11.01 -7.71 -0.98
CA MET A 188 10.38 -6.86 0.05
C MET A 188 10.00 -7.65 1.31
N LEU A 189 10.12 -8.98 1.28
CA LEU A 189 9.80 -9.82 2.43
C LEU A 189 11.02 -10.19 3.27
N GLU A 190 12.22 -9.73 2.92
CA GLU A 190 13.45 -9.95 3.70
C GLU A 190 13.66 -11.42 4.14
N GLY A 191 13.27 -12.36 3.27
CA GLY A 191 13.36 -13.80 3.53
C GLY A 191 12.16 -14.41 4.27
N CYS A 192 11.24 -13.60 4.79
CA CYS A 192 9.91 -14.04 5.21
C CYS A 192 9.13 -14.59 4.01
N ARG A 193 8.18 -15.49 4.29
CA ARG A 193 7.42 -16.18 3.26
C ARG A 193 5.93 -16.11 3.55
N MET A 194 5.14 -15.96 2.50
CA MET A 194 3.69 -16.01 2.57
C MET A 194 3.12 -16.78 1.38
N TYR A 195 1.85 -17.19 1.47
CA TYR A 195 1.16 -17.82 0.35
C TYR A 195 0.77 -16.77 -0.68
N LYS A 196 1.54 -16.66 -1.76
CA LYS A 196 1.25 -15.76 -2.89
C LYS A 196 0.28 -16.39 -3.88
N PRO A 197 -0.70 -15.65 -4.44
CA PRO A 197 -1.67 -16.19 -5.39
C PRO A 197 -0.99 -16.80 -6.63
N LEU A 198 -1.50 -17.93 -7.10
CA LEU A 198 -1.08 -18.50 -8.38
C LEU A 198 -1.74 -17.73 -9.53
N ALA A 199 -1.01 -17.50 -10.63
CA ALA A 199 -1.51 -16.74 -11.78
C ALA A 199 -2.80 -17.30 -12.43
N ASN A 200 -3.14 -18.57 -12.17
CA ASN A 200 -4.29 -19.29 -12.74
C ASN A 200 -5.15 -20.01 -11.67
N GLY A 201 -5.01 -19.64 -10.40
CA GLY A 201 -5.53 -20.39 -9.24
C GLY A 201 -6.69 -19.76 -8.53
#